data_AF-A0AAN8QEI9-F1
#
_entry.id   AF-A0AAN8QEI9-F1
#
_cell.length_a   1.000
_cell.length_b   1.000
_cell.length_c   1.000
_cell.angle_alpha   90.00
_cell.angle_beta   90.00
_cell.angle_gamma   90.00
#
_symmetry.space_group_name_H-M   'P 1'
#
loop_
_entity.id
_entity.type
_entity.pdbx_description
1 polymer ?
#
loop_
_entity_poly.entity_id
_entity_poly.type
_entity_poly.pdbx_seq_one_letter_code
_entity_poly.pdbx_strand_id
1 'polypeptide(L)'
;MISCGPSLPQWTLSLKSLPALKEKDIELWANQSRIPKAVHTKGYGNFAESYVHEVEVRTAIDGCCVRAKCCKSMKKNDPPHSLNLKLSIIDGCVKISECLCSCKAGEGECNHILGLLYLLHHYCKCGYKTVPTLQSKTSLKQTWHIPARTDGIGITPKKVQDINFFIKIS
;
A
#
# COMPACT_ATOMS: atom_id res chain seq x y z
N MET A 1 13.92 -36.07 -23.99
CA MET A 1 13.44 -35.62 -22.67
C MET A 1 14.47 -34.65 -22.12
N ILE A 2 14.23 -33.34 -22.26
CA ILE A 2 15.16 -32.32 -21.78
C ILE A 2 14.73 -31.97 -20.36
N SER A 3 15.62 -32.24 -19.41
CA SER A 3 15.50 -31.96 -17.99
C SER A 3 15.30 -30.45 -17.76
N CYS A 4 14.11 -30.08 -17.26
CA CYS A 4 13.92 -28.77 -16.64
C CYS A 4 14.70 -28.77 -15.31
N GLY A 5 15.87 -28.12 -15.30
CA GLY A 5 16.48 -27.68 -14.04
C GLY A 5 15.54 -26.72 -13.30
N PRO A 6 15.67 -26.56 -11.97
CA PRO A 6 14.81 -25.65 -11.23
C PRO A 6 15.02 -24.23 -11.79
N SER A 7 13.97 -23.68 -12.41
CA SER A 7 13.95 -22.28 -12.78
C SER A 7 14.23 -21.44 -11.53
N LEU A 8 15.03 -20.37 -11.68
CA LEU A 8 15.22 -19.40 -10.62
C LEU A 8 13.85 -19.00 -10.06
N PRO A 9 13.67 -18.84 -8.73
CA PRO A 9 12.37 -18.54 -8.17
C PRO A 9 11.83 -17.27 -8.81
N GLN A 10 10.70 -17.39 -9.51
CA GLN A 10 10.07 -16.29 -10.23
C GLN A 10 9.30 -15.40 -9.24
N TRP A 11 9.10 -14.13 -9.58
CA TRP A 11 8.15 -13.27 -8.89
C TRP A 11 6.72 -13.76 -9.17
N THR A 12 5.92 -13.90 -8.12
CA THR A 12 4.55 -14.43 -8.22
C THR A 12 3.59 -13.64 -7.33
N LEU A 13 2.29 -13.79 -7.57
CA LEU A 13 1.24 -13.30 -6.67
C LEU A 13 0.89 -14.31 -5.57
N SER A 14 1.57 -15.46 -5.52
CA SER A 14 1.31 -16.51 -4.53
C SER A 14 1.89 -16.11 -3.17
N LEU A 15 1.05 -16.13 -2.14
CA LEU A 15 1.47 -15.83 -0.76
C LEU A 15 1.89 -17.08 0.03
N LYS A 16 2.01 -18.24 -0.64
CA LYS A 16 2.34 -19.52 0.02
C LYS A 16 3.70 -19.52 0.73
N SER A 17 4.67 -18.76 0.22
CA SER A 17 6.00 -18.62 0.80
C SER A 17 6.12 -17.47 1.80
N LEU A 18 5.06 -16.67 1.97
CA LEU A 18 5.04 -15.59 2.95
C LEU A 18 4.97 -16.19 4.36
N PRO A 19 5.99 -15.98 5.22
CA PRO A 19 5.94 -16.45 6.60
C PRO A 19 4.81 -15.73 7.36
N ALA A 20 4.34 -16.34 8.45
CA ALA A 20 3.25 -15.80 9.26
C ALA A 20 3.69 -14.54 10.05
N LEU A 21 3.73 -13.40 9.37
CA LEU A 21 4.13 -12.11 9.92
C LEU A 21 3.07 -11.58 10.90
N LYS A 22 3.49 -11.34 12.15
CA LYS A 22 2.63 -10.80 13.20
C LYS A 22 2.94 -9.32 13.43
N GLU A 23 1.98 -8.59 13.98
CA GLU A 23 2.13 -7.19 14.34
C GLU A 23 3.31 -6.96 15.29
N LYS A 24 3.51 -7.85 16.27
CA LYS A 24 4.66 -7.83 17.18
C LYS A 24 6.03 -7.90 16.47
N ASP A 25 6.10 -8.55 15.31
CA ASP A 25 7.35 -8.69 14.56
C ASP A 25 7.69 -7.35 13.87
N ILE A 26 6.66 -6.62 13.42
CA ILE A 26 6.76 -5.26 12.86
C ILE A 26 7.20 -4.28 13.95
N GLU A 27 6.58 -4.34 15.13
CA GLU A 27 6.93 -3.48 16.27
C GLU A 27 8.36 -3.74 16.74
N LEU A 28 8.77 -5.00 16.85
CA LEU A 28 10.13 -5.37 17.26
C LEU A 28 11.17 -4.80 16.29
N TRP A 29 10.98 -5.01 14.99
CA TRP A 29 11.87 -4.47 13.96
C TRP A 29 11.93 -2.94 14.00
N ALA A 30 10.77 -2.28 14.06
CA ALA A 30 10.72 -0.83 14.05
C ALA A 30 11.35 -0.19 15.30
N ASN A 31 11.21 -0.84 16.47
CA ASN A 31 11.88 -0.42 17.70
C ASN A 31 13.40 -0.61 17.61
N GLN A 32 13.87 -1.72 17.02
CA GLN A 32 15.29 -1.97 16.78
C GLN A 32 15.91 -0.93 15.83
N SER A 33 15.19 -0.57 14.76
CA SER A 33 15.52 0.50 13.82
C SER A 33 15.26 1.92 14.37
N ARG A 34 14.79 2.06 15.62
CA ARG A 34 14.49 3.35 16.26
C ARG A 34 13.56 4.26 15.43
N ILE A 35 12.60 3.65 14.74
CA ILE A 35 11.67 4.38 13.86
C ILE A 35 10.70 5.22 14.72
N PRO A 36 10.56 6.54 14.47
CA PRO A 36 9.66 7.38 15.26
C PRO A 36 8.19 6.99 15.09
N LYS A 37 7.40 7.08 16.17
CA LYS A 37 5.94 6.77 16.15
C LYS A 37 5.16 7.51 15.06
N ALA A 38 5.52 8.76 14.74
CA ALA A 38 4.88 9.50 13.66
C ALA A 38 5.02 8.82 12.29
N VAL A 39 6.10 8.07 12.07
CA VAL A 39 6.34 7.28 10.86
C VAL A 39 5.47 6.01 10.87
N HIS A 40 5.22 5.40 12.04
CA HIS A 40 4.27 4.29 12.18
C HIS A 40 2.86 4.70 11.77
N THR A 41 2.36 5.82 12.31
CA THR A 41 1.03 6.33 11.97
C THR A 41 0.90 6.58 10.48
N LYS A 42 1.91 7.20 9.86
CA LYS A 42 1.94 7.40 8.40
C LYS A 42 2.01 6.09 7.62
N GLY A 43 2.78 5.11 8.10
CA GLY A 43 2.90 3.81 7.45
C GLY A 43 1.60 3.03 7.47
N TYR A 44 0.90 3.04 8.61
CA TYR A 44 -0.45 2.49 8.70
C TYR A 44 -1.42 3.19 7.76
N GLY A 45 -1.34 4.53 7.64
CA GLY A 45 -2.11 5.30 6.65
C GLY A 45 -1.86 4.86 5.21
N ASN A 46 -0.59 4.64 4.82
CA ASN A 46 -0.24 4.14 3.48
C ASN A 46 -0.88 2.78 3.17
N PHE A 47 -0.95 1.89 4.17
CA PHE A 47 -1.67 0.63 4.07
C PHE A 47 -3.18 0.86 3.95
N ALA A 48 -3.79 1.61 4.86
CA ALA A 48 -5.23 1.82 4.93
C ALA A 48 -5.81 2.52 3.68
N GLU A 49 -5.07 3.48 3.12
CA GLU A 49 -5.47 4.24 1.92
C GLU A 49 -5.16 3.50 0.61
N SER A 50 -4.64 2.26 0.70
CA SER A 50 -4.23 1.43 -0.44
C SER A 50 -3.23 2.16 -1.35
N TYR A 51 -2.21 2.79 -0.75
CA TYR A 51 -1.08 3.37 -1.49
C TYR A 51 -0.01 2.35 -1.82
N VAL A 52 0.01 1.21 -1.14
CA VAL A 52 0.88 0.08 -1.44
C VAL A 52 0.18 -0.86 -2.43
N HIS A 53 0.80 -1.15 -3.56
CA HIS A 53 0.25 -1.97 -4.65
C HIS A 53 1.35 -2.75 -5.37
N GLU A 54 0.94 -3.58 -6.35
CA GLU A 54 1.85 -4.42 -7.14
C GLU A 54 2.75 -5.30 -6.27
N VAL A 55 2.15 -5.91 -5.25
CA VAL A 55 2.86 -6.82 -4.35
C VAL A 55 3.16 -8.11 -5.11
N GLU A 56 4.43 -8.50 -5.11
CA GLU A 56 4.89 -9.76 -5.66
C GLU A 56 5.84 -10.43 -4.67
N VAL A 57 5.74 -11.75 -4.58
CA VAL A 57 6.52 -12.59 -3.67
C VAL A 57 7.36 -13.57 -4.47
N ARG A 58 8.60 -13.73 -4.03
CA ARG A 58 9.56 -14.70 -4.54
C ARG A 58 10.08 -15.54 -3.39
N THR A 59 10.02 -16.86 -3.53
CA THR A 59 10.55 -17.79 -2.53
C THR A 59 12.08 -17.66 -2.42
N ALA A 60 12.58 -17.69 -1.20
CA ALA A 60 14.01 -17.76 -0.87
C ALA A 60 14.30 -19.00 -0.02
N ILE A 61 15.57 -19.35 0.15
CA ILE A 61 15.99 -20.54 0.92
C ILE A 61 15.55 -20.43 2.38
N ASP A 62 15.71 -19.23 2.95
CA ASP A 62 15.47 -18.91 4.36
C ASP A 62 14.13 -18.18 4.59
N GLY A 63 13.26 -18.08 3.57
CA GLY A 63 11.99 -17.36 3.68
C GLY A 63 11.49 -16.85 2.34
N CYS A 64 11.29 -15.53 2.21
CA CYS A 64 10.85 -14.93 0.95
C CYS A 64 11.36 -13.50 0.75
N CYS A 65 11.49 -13.11 -0.52
CA CYS A 65 11.60 -11.72 -0.93
C CYS A 65 10.22 -11.21 -1.35
N VAL A 66 9.91 -9.97 -0.98
CA VAL A 66 8.72 -9.25 -1.41
C VAL A 66 9.16 -7.97 -2.10
N ARG A 67 8.54 -7.66 -3.24
CA ARG A 67 8.64 -6.34 -3.85
C ARG A 67 7.26 -5.74 -4.01
N ALA A 68 7.20 -4.42 -3.97
CA ALA A 68 5.97 -3.68 -4.13
C ALA A 68 6.24 -2.25 -4.64
N LYS A 69 5.16 -1.55 -4.96
CA LYS A 69 5.15 -0.12 -5.27
C LYS A 69 4.37 0.64 -4.21
N CYS A 70 4.78 1.85 -3.89
CA CYS A 70 4.05 2.74 -3.00
C CYS A 70 3.93 4.15 -3.59
N CYS A 71 2.70 4.60 -3.82
CA CYS A 71 2.43 5.97 -4.20
C CYS A 71 2.65 6.92 -3.02
N LYS A 72 3.21 8.10 -3.28
CA LYS A 72 3.39 9.16 -2.28
C LYS A 72 2.06 9.84 -1.90
N SER A 73 1.11 9.83 -2.84
CA SER A 73 -0.25 10.35 -2.71
C SER A 73 -1.09 9.83 -3.87
N MET A 74 -2.40 10.10 -3.89
CA MET A 74 -3.29 9.79 -5.02
C MET A 74 -3.03 10.62 -6.29
N LYS A 75 -2.01 11.51 -6.30
CA LYS A 75 -1.72 12.36 -7.46
C LYS A 75 -1.18 11.50 -8.61
N LYS A 76 -1.79 11.62 -9.79
CA LYS A 76 -1.51 10.78 -10.96
C LYS A 76 -0.09 10.86 -11.53
N ASN A 77 0.69 11.89 -11.18
CA ASN A 77 1.92 12.23 -11.92
C ASN A 77 3.23 11.97 -11.15
N ASP A 78 3.18 11.60 -9.87
CA ASP A 78 4.40 11.25 -9.13
C ASP A 78 4.69 9.75 -9.28
N PRO A 79 5.89 9.35 -9.75
CA PRO A 79 6.22 7.93 -9.88
C PRO A 79 6.24 7.26 -8.49
N PRO A 80 5.68 6.04 -8.36
CA PRO A 80 5.66 5.34 -7.09
C PRO A 80 7.06 4.92 -6.64
N HIS A 81 7.28 4.92 -5.33
CA HIS A 81 8.49 4.38 -4.74
C HIS A 81 8.55 2.87 -4.91
N SER A 82 9.72 2.34 -5.28
CA SER A 82 9.96 0.91 -5.35
C SER A 82 10.39 0.40 -3.98
N LEU A 83 9.71 -0.64 -3.51
CA LEU A 83 9.95 -1.28 -2.22
C LEU A 83 10.50 -2.68 -2.45
N ASN A 84 11.52 -3.06 -1.68
CA ASN A 84 11.99 -4.44 -1.57
C ASN A 84 12.15 -4.79 -0.09
N LEU A 85 11.76 -6.01 0.24
CA LEU A 85 11.75 -6.54 1.60
C LEU A 85 12.22 -8.00 1.55
N LYS A 86 13.08 -8.41 2.48
CA LYS A 86 13.42 -9.82 2.71
C LYS A 86 12.93 -10.23 4.09
N LEU A 87 12.14 -11.29 4.11
CA LEU A 87 11.68 -11.94 5.32
C LEU A 87 12.39 -13.28 5.44
N SER A 88 13.07 -13.49 6.57
CA SER A 88 13.74 -14.75 6.88
C SER A 88 13.06 -15.43 8.08
N ILE A 89 13.13 -16.75 8.14
CA ILE A 89 12.68 -17.56 9.27
C ILE A 89 13.93 -18.05 10.00
N ILE A 90 14.14 -17.56 11.22
CA ILE A 90 15.27 -17.93 12.07
C ILE A 90 14.69 -18.48 13.38
N ASP A 91 15.03 -19.72 13.72
CA ASP A 91 14.54 -20.42 14.92
C ASP A 91 13.00 -20.41 15.05
N GLY A 92 12.31 -20.57 13.93
CA GLY A 92 10.84 -20.53 13.86
C GLY A 92 10.23 -19.13 14.01
N CYS A 93 11.05 -18.09 14.12
CA CYS A 93 10.61 -16.69 14.22
C CYS A 93 10.81 -15.95 12.89
N VAL A 94 9.85 -15.09 12.55
CA VAL A 94 9.96 -14.22 11.37
C VAL A 94 10.88 -13.04 11.69
N LYS A 95 11.83 -12.77 10.80
CA LYS A 95 12.76 -11.64 10.87
C LYS A 95 12.69 -10.83 9.60
N ILE A 96 12.68 -9.50 9.77
CA ILE A 96 12.81 -8.55 8.68
C ILE A 96 14.30 -8.32 8.49
N SER A 97 14.88 -8.95 7.47
CA SER A 97 16.33 -9.06 7.30
C SER A 97 16.90 -7.91 6.47
N GLU A 98 16.18 -7.50 5.42
CA GLU A 98 16.61 -6.44 4.51
C GLU A 98 15.40 -5.62 4.07
N CYS A 99 15.54 -4.30 4.05
CA CYS A 99 14.54 -3.36 3.56
C CYS A 99 15.20 -2.35 2.63
N LEU A 100 14.60 -2.09 1.48
CA LEU A 100 15.06 -1.07 0.54
C LEU A 100 13.87 -0.29 0.01
N CYS A 101 14.00 1.03 -0.03
CA CYS A 101 12.98 1.91 -0.56
C CYS A 101 13.63 2.99 -1.43
N SER A 102 13.10 3.20 -2.64
CA SER A 102 13.61 4.26 -3.54
C SER A 102 13.22 5.68 -3.11
N CYS A 103 12.74 5.89 -1.88
CA CYS A 103 12.50 7.21 -1.33
C CYS A 103 13.81 7.82 -0.80
N LYS A 104 13.78 9.10 -0.39
CA LYS A 104 14.96 9.81 0.12
C LYS A 104 15.65 9.12 1.30
N ALA A 105 14.91 8.33 2.09
CA ALA A 105 15.50 7.58 3.20
C ALA A 105 16.45 6.46 2.71
N GLY A 106 16.21 5.86 1.53
CA GLY A 106 17.07 4.85 0.90
C GLY A 106 17.11 3.48 1.59
N GLU A 107 17.27 3.47 2.91
CA GLU A 107 17.59 2.30 3.75
C GLU A 107 16.35 1.52 4.22
N GLY A 108 15.15 1.89 3.75
CA GLY A 108 13.93 1.15 4.06
C GLY A 108 13.32 1.40 5.44
N GLU A 109 13.93 2.23 6.29
CA GLU A 109 13.35 2.64 7.58
C GLU A 109 12.34 3.79 7.41
N CYS A 110 11.32 3.59 6.58
CA CYS A 110 10.37 4.63 6.17
C CYS A 110 8.91 4.18 6.28
N ASN A 111 8.00 5.15 6.21
CA ASN A 111 6.56 4.89 6.23
C ASN A 111 6.08 3.99 5.06
N HIS A 112 6.80 3.96 3.93
CA HIS A 112 6.45 3.09 2.80
C HIS A 112 6.68 1.61 3.12
N ILE A 113 7.81 1.27 3.75
CA ILE A 113 8.10 -0.10 4.18
C ILE A 113 7.17 -0.52 5.31
N LEU A 114 6.91 0.36 6.28
CA LEU A 114 5.89 0.10 7.31
C LEU A 114 4.51 -0.18 6.69
N GLY A 115 4.10 0.59 5.68
CA GLY A 115 2.87 0.32 4.94
C GLY A 115 2.86 -1.05 4.27
N LEU A 116 3.96 -1.46 3.66
CA LEU A 116 4.10 -2.81 3.08
C LEU A 116 4.02 -3.89 4.17
N LEU A 117 4.68 -3.71 5.30
CA LEU A 117 4.64 -4.67 6.41
C LEU A 117 3.23 -4.83 6.98
N TYR A 118 2.49 -3.73 7.19
CA TYR A 118 1.10 -3.78 7.62
C TYR A 118 0.19 -4.48 6.59
N LEU A 119 0.42 -4.25 5.29
CA LEU A 119 -0.30 -4.94 4.22
C LEU A 119 -0.05 -6.45 4.24
N LEU A 120 1.22 -6.87 4.39
CA LEU A 120 1.57 -8.29 4.47
C LEU A 120 1.02 -8.95 5.74
N HIS A 121 1.09 -8.26 6.88
CA HIS A 121 0.46 -8.71 8.11
C HIS A 121 -1.05 -8.90 7.93
N HIS A 122 -1.72 -7.95 7.27
CA HIS A 122 -3.14 -8.07 6.93
C HIS A 122 -3.42 -9.29 6.06
N TYR A 123 -2.58 -9.55 5.05
CA TYR A 123 -2.71 -10.75 4.23
C TYR A 123 -2.61 -12.05 5.05
N CYS A 124 -1.64 -12.13 5.97
CA CYS A 124 -1.50 -13.25 6.88
C CYS A 124 -2.71 -13.40 7.81
N LYS A 125 -3.15 -12.29 8.42
CA LYS A 125 -4.27 -12.24 9.37
C LYS A 125 -5.59 -12.70 8.73
N CYS A 126 -5.83 -12.33 7.48
CA CYS A 126 -7.03 -12.70 6.73
C CYS A 126 -6.89 -14.05 5.99
N GLY A 127 -5.73 -14.72 6.07
CA GLY A 127 -5.53 -16.03 5.47
C GLY A 127 -5.45 -16.06 3.94
N TYR A 128 -5.09 -14.93 3.31
CA TYR A 128 -4.97 -14.86 1.85
C TYR A 128 -3.93 -15.83 1.31
N LYS A 129 -4.25 -16.50 0.20
CA LYS A 129 -3.34 -17.43 -0.50
C LYS A 129 -2.67 -16.80 -1.72
N THR A 130 -3.26 -15.74 -2.23
CA THR A 130 -2.78 -14.95 -3.36
C THR A 130 -3.00 -13.47 -3.06
N VAL A 131 -2.15 -12.61 -3.62
CA VAL A 131 -2.32 -11.15 -3.56
C VAL A 131 -3.68 -10.80 -4.17
N PRO A 132 -4.56 -10.09 -3.44
CA PRO A 132 -5.85 -9.67 -3.96
C PRO A 132 -5.69 -8.79 -5.21
N THR A 133 -6.55 -8.98 -6.20
CA THR A 133 -6.61 -8.07 -7.34
C THR A 133 -7.11 -6.70 -6.84
N LEU A 134 -6.40 -5.63 -7.19
CA LEU A 134 -6.85 -4.28 -6.87
C LEU A 134 -8.17 -4.03 -7.60
N GLN A 135 -9.28 -3.96 -6.85
CA GLN A 135 -10.52 -3.41 -7.37
C GLN A 135 -10.30 -1.93 -7.67
N SER A 136 -10.69 -1.50 -8.87
CA SER A 136 -10.63 -0.08 -9.25
C SER A 136 -11.41 0.75 -8.23
N LYS A 137 -10.80 1.86 -7.77
CA LYS A 137 -11.44 2.82 -6.83
C LYS A 137 -12.73 3.42 -7.39
N THR A 138 -12.95 3.34 -8.70
CA THR A 138 -14.22 3.74 -9.35
C THR A 138 -15.39 2.79 -9.10
N SER A 139 -15.16 1.59 -8.53
CA SER A 139 -16.23 0.69 -8.13
C SER A 139 -16.90 1.10 -6.81
N LEU A 140 -16.21 1.89 -5.98
CA LEU A 140 -16.76 2.43 -4.74
C LEU A 140 -17.63 3.64 -5.08
N LYS A 141 -18.86 3.66 -4.53
CA LYS A 141 -19.76 4.80 -4.68
C LYS A 141 -19.06 6.04 -4.13
N GLN A 142 -18.88 7.05 -4.98
CA GLN A 142 -18.39 8.36 -4.56
C GLN A 142 -19.36 8.91 -3.50
N THR A 143 -18.86 9.08 -2.27
CA THR A 143 -19.57 9.83 -1.23
C THR A 143 -19.10 11.28 -1.33
N TRP A 144 -19.98 12.15 -1.84
CA TRP A 144 -19.72 13.58 -1.83
C TRP A 144 -19.64 14.07 -0.39
N HIS A 145 -18.59 14.84 -0.07
CA HIS A 145 -18.51 15.53 1.21
C HIS A 145 -19.63 16.57 1.27
N ILE A 146 -20.63 16.35 2.12
CA ILE A 146 -21.61 17.39 2.44
C ILE A 146 -20.88 18.37 3.35
N PRO A 147 -20.62 19.63 2.94
CA PRO A 147 -19.99 20.60 3.81
C PRO A 147 -20.82 20.73 5.09
N ALA A 148 -20.15 20.77 6.24
CA ALA A 148 -20.81 21.08 7.49
C ALA A 148 -21.57 22.40 7.31
N ARG A 149 -22.83 22.45 7.73
CA ARG A 149 -23.55 23.72 7.82
C ARG A 149 -22.87 24.53 8.92
N THR A 150 -21.87 25.31 8.55
CA THR A 150 -21.30 26.30 9.44
C THR A 150 -22.29 27.44 9.48
N ASP A 151 -23.04 27.55 10.57
CA ASP A 151 -23.84 28.72 10.89
C ASP A 151 -22.92 29.95 10.94
N GLY A 152 -22.78 30.66 9.82
CA GLY A 152 -22.01 31.92 9.76
C GLY A 152 -21.22 32.21 8.48
N ILE A 153 -20.93 31.23 7.61
CA ILE A 153 -20.35 31.48 6.28
C ILE A 153 -21.29 30.89 5.25
N GLY A 154 -22.39 31.61 5.03
CA GLY A 154 -23.44 31.23 4.11
C GLY A 154 -22.95 31.27 2.67
N ILE A 155 -22.67 30.11 2.09
CA ILE A 155 -22.83 29.94 0.64
C ILE A 155 -24.34 29.96 0.41
N THR A 156 -24.91 31.15 0.28
CA THR A 156 -26.31 31.31 -0.15
C THR A 156 -26.36 30.91 -1.63
N PRO A 157 -27.09 29.83 -1.99
CA PRO A 157 -27.29 29.52 -3.39
C PRO A 157 -28.01 30.72 -4.03
N LYS A 158 -27.34 31.40 -4.96
CA LYS A 158 -27.98 32.44 -5.76
C LYS A 158 -29.05 31.76 -6.61
N LYS A 159 -30.22 32.41 -6.76
CA LYS A 159 -31.25 31.95 -7.69
C LYS A 159 -30.62 31.71 -9.05
N VAL A 160 -30.89 30.54 -9.62
CA VAL A 160 -30.57 30.24 -11.03
C VAL A 160 -31.20 31.36 -11.85
N GLN A 161 -30.39 32.03 -12.66
CA GLN A 161 -30.88 33.06 -13.56
C GLN A 161 -31.58 32.35 -14.72
N ASP A 162 -32.82 32.73 -15.01
CA ASP A 162 -33.54 32.22 -16.17
C ASP A 162 -32.80 32.62 -17.44
N ILE A 163 -32.46 31.63 -18.26
CA ILE A 163 -31.81 31.83 -19.55
C ILE A 163 -32.91 32.25 -20.53
N ASN A 164 -33.00 33.54 -20.83
CA ASN A 164 -33.91 34.02 -21.87
C ASN A 164 -33.35 33.65 -23.26
N PHE A 165 -33.90 32.59 -23.85
CA PHE A 165 -33.72 32.28 -25.27
C PHE A 165 -34.57 33.22 -26.11
N PHE A 166 -34.07 34.43 -26.39
CA PHE A 166 -34.60 35.22 -27.50
C PHE A 166 -34.06 34.66 -28.81
N ILE A 167 -34.80 33.70 -29.37
CA ILE A 167 -34.65 33.32 -30.77
C ILE A 167 -35.25 34.45 -31.60
N LYS A 168 -34.41 35.32 -32.17
CA LYS A 168 -34.84 36.17 -33.29
C LYS A 168 -34.99 35.28 -34.52
N ILE A 169 -36.23 34.98 -34.87
CA ILE A 169 -36.58 34.46 -36.19
C ILE A 169 -36.68 35.68 -37.11
N SER A 170 -35.73 35.81 -38.02
CA SER A 170 -35.78 36.73 -39.17
C SER A 170 -36.38 36.00 -40.36
#